data_AF-A0A662UH52-F1
#
_entry.id   AF-A0A662UH52-F1
#
_cell.length_a   1.000
_cell.length_b   1.000
_cell.length_c   1.000
_cell.angle_alpha   90.00
_cell.angle_beta   90.00
_cell.angle_gamma   90.00
#
_symmetry.space_group_name_H-M   'P 1'
#
loop_
_entity.id
_entity.type
_entity.pdbx_description
1 polymer ?
#
loop_
_entity_poly.entity_id
_entity_poly.type
_entity_poly.pdbx_seq_one_letter_code
_entity_poly.pdbx_strand_id
1 'polypeptide(L)'
;MCLVVLGFRRGERVAITTNTSEDPDTIRRMYRASTVLYVPEKLLKLDLSYGLLLDFLADLFLLPILGIKECGNILGDIEKFRFRTVVEVTLLTLLDLRSRGVATLIPLIKVPLHYFPLYKISMKLGFNIFLLRILNSCRDSECVRELGDSFRKVVVKAAERGYVSLLDNYFVRLRPFSSIGWRKALRYLVALRMASIFVRILHTVYSSGLAMWSTPQSYRGITSLLKMLANPYTILDVEGVELGCRPPDFRRSSRKLRLDLLDRLATDIEVGECIDRPCIAKKFFTPKSAKWVVAKLTRFLATDFWVNPGVRLANEVIHTLLLRKAGVKVPKILAIDLETYTLFREYVEGTPLTQFVCTESAQPFKLVGETLASIHRRGIILGDTRPSNFIISPDNRDVYTVDLEQARRGGDPSW
;
A
#
# COMPACT_ATOMS: atom_id res chain seq x y z
N MET A 1 14.30 21.15 -33.12
CA MET A 1 14.85 19.79 -32.92
C MET A 1 14.74 19.49 -31.44
N CYS A 2 14.20 18.35 -31.01
CA CYS A 2 14.13 18.02 -29.58
C CYS A 2 14.82 16.70 -29.32
N LEU A 3 15.78 16.70 -28.39
CA LEU A 3 16.45 15.51 -27.90
C LEU A 3 16.27 15.41 -26.38
N VAL A 4 15.76 14.28 -25.92
CA VAL A 4 15.57 13.99 -24.48
C VAL A 4 16.24 12.67 -24.14
N VAL A 5 17.03 12.65 -23.08
CA VAL A 5 17.65 11.43 -22.55
C VAL A 5 16.97 11.05 -21.25
N LEU A 6 16.42 9.84 -21.22
CA LEU A 6 15.61 9.29 -20.14
C LEU A 6 16.28 8.03 -19.57
N GLY A 7 16.20 7.83 -18.25
CA GLY A 7 16.72 6.64 -17.59
C GLY A 7 17.37 6.96 -16.25
N PHE A 8 18.29 6.12 -15.82
CA PHE A 8 19.00 6.30 -14.55
C PHE A 8 20.46 6.71 -14.78
N ARG A 9 21.04 7.43 -13.82
CA ARG A 9 22.47 7.80 -13.88
C ARG A 9 23.37 6.57 -13.99
N ARG A 10 23.08 5.57 -13.16
CA ARG A 10 23.74 4.25 -13.10
C ARG A 10 22.79 3.17 -13.64
N GLY A 11 22.61 3.13 -14.95
CA GLY A 11 21.72 2.16 -15.59
C GLY A 11 21.58 2.40 -17.09
N GLU A 12 20.61 1.72 -17.68
CA GLU A 12 20.25 1.91 -19.08
C GLU A 12 19.55 3.25 -19.31
N ARG A 13 19.68 3.78 -20.53
CA ARG A 13 19.13 5.06 -20.95
C ARG A 13 18.51 4.94 -22.33
N VAL A 14 17.39 5.62 -22.55
CA VAL A 14 16.80 5.80 -23.88
C VAL A 14 16.89 7.27 -24.26
N ALA A 15 17.32 7.53 -25.50
CA ALA A 15 17.23 8.86 -26.08
C ALA A 15 16.03 8.94 -27.02
N ILE A 16 15.25 10.00 -26.93
CA ILE A 16 14.15 10.30 -27.84
C ILE A 16 14.55 11.53 -28.64
N THR A 17 14.55 11.42 -29.97
CA THR A 17 14.84 12.52 -30.88
C THR A 17 13.67 12.75 -31.84
N THR A 18 13.36 14.01 -32.10
CA THR A 18 12.40 14.39 -33.15
C THR A 18 13.10 14.71 -34.48
N ASN A 19 14.42 14.51 -34.57
CA ASN A 19 15.21 14.79 -35.75
C ASN A 19 15.74 13.49 -36.37
N THR A 20 15.57 13.34 -37.69
CA THR A 20 16.11 12.22 -38.49
C THR A 20 17.52 12.47 -38.99
N SER A 21 18.03 13.71 -38.93
CA SER A 21 19.28 14.09 -39.59
C SER A 21 20.54 13.74 -38.80
N GLU A 22 20.42 13.36 -37.52
CA GLU A 22 21.55 12.93 -36.70
C GLU A 22 21.70 11.39 -36.74
N ASP A 23 22.94 10.93 -36.93
CA ASP A 23 23.27 9.51 -36.87
C ASP A 23 22.94 8.92 -35.47
N PRO A 24 22.06 7.89 -35.39
CA PRO A 24 21.69 7.27 -34.12
C PRO A 24 22.88 6.75 -33.31
N ASP A 25 23.94 6.26 -33.96
CA ASP A 25 25.11 5.72 -33.25
C ASP A 25 25.97 6.82 -32.63
N THR A 26 25.93 8.02 -33.19
CA THR A 26 26.52 9.21 -32.59
C THR A 26 25.77 9.62 -31.33
N ILE A 27 24.43 9.61 -31.35
CA ILE A 27 23.60 9.89 -30.16
C ILE A 27 23.81 8.83 -29.08
N ARG A 28 23.85 7.54 -29.45
CA ARG A 28 24.12 6.43 -28.50
C ARG A 28 25.44 6.62 -27.78
N ARG A 29 26.53 6.90 -28.52
CA ARG A 29 27.87 7.11 -27.95
C ARG A 29 27.92 8.34 -27.05
N MET A 30 27.39 9.47 -27.52
CA MET A 30 27.43 10.75 -26.80
C MET A 30 26.68 10.67 -25.45
N TYR A 31 25.50 10.05 -25.42
CA TYR A 31 24.64 10.03 -24.24
C TYR A 31 24.66 8.71 -23.45
N ARG A 32 25.46 7.73 -23.90
CA ARG A 32 25.48 6.35 -23.39
C ARG A 32 24.08 5.73 -23.39
N ALA A 33 23.31 5.98 -24.45
CA ALA A 33 21.96 5.46 -24.59
C ALA A 33 21.98 4.04 -25.16
N SER A 34 21.26 3.11 -24.53
CA SER A 34 21.09 1.75 -25.05
C SER A 34 20.14 1.71 -26.24
N THR A 35 19.26 2.70 -26.38
CA THR A 35 18.29 2.81 -27.48
C THR A 35 18.06 4.27 -27.84
N VAL A 36 17.88 4.54 -29.14
CA VAL A 36 17.49 5.85 -29.67
C VAL A 36 16.17 5.67 -30.39
N LEU A 37 15.15 6.43 -30.01
CA LEU A 37 13.83 6.43 -30.62
C LEU A 37 13.65 7.71 -31.42
N TYR A 38 13.42 7.55 -32.72
CA TYR A 38 12.94 8.66 -33.54
C TYR A 38 11.42 8.77 -33.41
N VAL A 39 10.95 9.93 -32.98
CA VAL A 39 9.52 10.18 -32.75
C VAL A 39 9.13 11.51 -33.40
N PRO A 40 8.18 11.53 -34.35
CA PRO A 40 7.69 12.78 -34.92
C PRO A 40 7.15 13.72 -33.83
N GLU A 41 7.54 15.00 -33.86
CA GLU A 41 7.16 15.98 -32.84
C GLU A 41 5.64 16.08 -32.64
N LYS A 42 4.87 16.07 -33.74
CA LYS A 42 3.41 16.09 -33.71
C LYS A 42 2.85 14.86 -32.96
N LEU A 43 3.40 13.68 -33.23
CA LEU A 43 2.97 12.44 -32.59
C LEU A 43 3.28 12.46 -31.09
N LEU A 44 4.49 12.90 -30.72
CA LEU A 44 4.90 13.04 -29.32
C LEU A 44 3.98 14.01 -28.55
N LYS A 45 3.66 15.17 -29.12
CA LYS A 45 2.76 16.16 -28.50
C LYS A 45 1.34 15.62 -28.33
N LEU A 46 0.83 14.92 -29.34
CA LEU A 46 -0.49 14.30 -29.30
C LEU A 46 -0.56 13.21 -28.21
N ASP A 47 0.49 12.39 -28.04
CA ASP A 47 0.51 11.38 -27.00
C ASP A 47 0.68 11.98 -25.59
N LEU A 48 1.55 12.97 -25.41
CA LEU A 48 1.69 13.68 -24.12
C LEU A 48 0.38 14.36 -23.69
N SER A 49 -0.28 15.05 -24.61
CA SER A 49 -1.50 15.83 -24.32
C SER A 49 -2.75 14.95 -24.27
N TYR A 50 -2.93 14.10 -25.27
CA TYR A 50 -4.16 13.36 -25.52
C TYR A 50 -4.01 11.83 -25.39
N GLY A 51 -2.83 11.31 -25.09
CA GLY A 51 -2.57 9.86 -24.94
C GLY A 51 -3.07 9.05 -26.14
N LEU A 52 -2.86 9.60 -27.34
CA LEU A 52 -3.30 9.02 -28.60
C LEU A 52 -2.83 7.56 -28.78
N LEU A 53 -1.64 7.23 -28.27
CA LEU A 53 -1.05 5.89 -28.32
C LEU A 53 -1.18 5.18 -26.97
N LEU A 54 -2.29 5.43 -26.25
CA LEU A 54 -2.50 4.93 -24.89
C LEU A 54 -1.38 5.35 -23.92
N ASP A 55 -0.86 6.56 -24.10
CA ASP A 55 0.31 7.11 -23.41
C ASP A 55 1.62 6.30 -23.61
N PHE A 56 1.75 5.44 -24.63
CA PHE A 56 2.95 4.60 -24.82
C PHE A 56 4.26 5.42 -24.86
N LEU A 57 4.27 6.54 -25.58
CA LEU A 57 5.44 7.42 -25.65
C LEU A 57 5.52 8.31 -24.41
N ALA A 58 4.38 8.79 -23.93
CA ALA A 58 4.30 9.65 -22.76
C ALA A 58 4.78 8.93 -21.48
N ASP A 59 4.51 7.63 -21.33
CA ASP A 59 4.92 6.82 -20.18
C ASP A 59 6.45 6.69 -20.06
N LEU A 60 7.22 6.88 -21.15
CA LEU A 60 8.68 6.98 -21.07
C LEU A 60 9.11 8.18 -20.22
N PHE A 61 8.36 9.27 -20.22
CA PHE A 61 8.64 10.47 -19.43
C PHE A 61 8.30 10.32 -17.94
N LEU A 62 7.83 9.13 -17.51
CA LEU A 62 7.81 8.75 -16.10
C LEU A 62 9.22 8.43 -15.57
N LEU A 63 10.18 8.12 -16.46
CA LEU A 63 11.58 7.94 -16.10
C LEU A 63 12.26 9.27 -15.78
N PRO A 64 13.35 9.28 -15.00
CA PRO A 64 14.15 10.47 -14.78
C PRO A 64 14.67 11.04 -16.11
N ILE A 65 14.65 12.37 -16.24
CA ILE A 65 15.21 13.07 -17.40
C ILE A 65 16.64 13.49 -17.04
N LEU A 66 17.61 12.94 -17.76
CA LEU A 66 19.04 13.19 -17.55
C LEU A 66 19.56 14.37 -18.39
N GLY A 67 18.92 14.64 -19.53
CA GLY A 67 19.31 15.72 -20.42
C GLY A 67 18.19 16.08 -21.39
N ILE A 68 18.10 17.37 -21.71
CA ILE A 68 17.15 17.94 -22.68
C ILE A 68 17.90 18.94 -23.54
N LYS A 69 17.73 18.87 -24.87
CA LYS A 69 18.28 19.82 -25.82
C LYS A 69 17.20 20.30 -26.79
N GLU A 70 17.08 21.62 -26.94
CA GLU A 70 16.25 22.32 -27.95
C GLU A 70 14.74 21.97 -27.93
N CYS A 71 14.21 21.43 -26.83
CA CYS A 71 12.83 20.93 -26.74
C CYS A 71 11.71 21.97 -26.55
N GLY A 72 11.96 23.26 -26.81
CA GLY A 72 10.97 24.35 -26.84
C GLY A 72 9.68 24.13 -26.02
N ASN A 73 8.53 24.06 -26.70
CA ASN A 73 7.21 23.89 -26.08
C ASN A 73 6.95 22.48 -25.52
N ILE A 74 7.70 21.45 -25.94
CA ILE A 74 7.50 20.06 -25.53
C ILE A 74 7.78 19.89 -24.04
N LEU A 75 8.71 20.67 -23.47
CA LEU A 75 8.99 20.66 -22.04
C LEU A 75 7.74 20.95 -21.20
N GLY A 76 6.95 21.95 -21.61
CA GLY A 76 5.70 22.29 -20.94
C GLY A 76 4.66 21.17 -21.01
N ASP A 77 4.64 20.42 -22.11
CA ASP A 77 3.72 19.30 -22.28
C ASP A 77 4.16 18.07 -21.45
N ILE A 78 5.47 17.84 -21.31
CA ILE A 78 6.03 16.83 -20.38
C ILE A 78 5.66 17.16 -18.93
N GLU A 79 5.80 18.42 -18.52
CA GLU A 79 5.42 18.84 -17.16
C GLU A 79 3.91 18.70 -16.91
N LYS A 80 3.07 19.06 -17.88
CA LYS A 80 1.61 18.84 -17.81
C LYS A 80 1.29 17.36 -17.71
N PHE A 81 1.96 16.51 -18.48
CA PHE A 81 1.79 15.05 -18.42
C PHE A 81 2.13 14.50 -17.03
N ARG A 82 3.31 14.84 -16.49
CA ARG A 82 3.70 14.41 -15.13
C ARG A 82 2.72 14.91 -14.07
N PHE A 83 2.26 16.14 -14.19
CA PHE A 83 1.25 16.70 -13.29
C PHE A 83 -0.06 15.93 -13.36
N ARG A 84 -0.53 15.66 -14.58
CA ARG A 84 -1.71 14.82 -14.81
C ARG A 84 -1.54 13.45 -14.16
N THR A 85 -0.38 12.80 -14.33
CA THR A 85 -0.09 11.50 -13.70
C THR A 85 -0.19 11.55 -12.18
N VAL A 86 0.39 12.55 -11.52
CA VAL A 86 0.28 12.68 -10.04
C VAL A 86 -1.18 12.80 -9.61
N VAL A 87 -1.98 13.60 -10.31
CA VAL A 87 -3.41 13.77 -10.00
C VAL A 87 -4.20 12.49 -10.26
N GLU A 88 -4.04 11.86 -11.42
CA GLU A 88 -4.70 10.61 -11.78
C GLU A 88 -4.41 9.52 -10.76
N VAL A 89 -3.14 9.31 -10.44
CA VAL A 89 -2.72 8.29 -9.47
C VAL A 89 -3.27 8.62 -8.08
N THR A 90 -3.24 9.88 -7.63
CA THR A 90 -3.83 10.28 -6.35
C THR A 90 -5.31 9.87 -6.26
N LEU A 91 -6.09 10.19 -7.30
CA LEU A 91 -7.53 9.90 -7.33
C LEU A 91 -7.80 8.40 -7.42
N LEU A 92 -7.04 7.67 -8.24
CA LEU A 92 -7.13 6.22 -8.37
C LEU A 92 -6.81 5.53 -7.04
N THR A 93 -5.71 5.90 -6.38
CA THR A 93 -5.35 5.36 -5.07
C THR A 93 -6.45 5.59 -4.04
N LEU A 94 -7.06 6.78 -4.01
CA LEU A 94 -8.17 7.07 -3.11
C LEU A 94 -9.41 6.20 -3.39
N LEU A 95 -9.76 6.01 -4.67
CA LEU A 95 -10.86 5.11 -5.05
C LEU A 95 -10.56 3.66 -4.65
N ASP A 96 -9.32 3.22 -4.85
CA ASP A 96 -8.91 1.84 -4.60
C ASP A 96 -8.86 1.52 -3.11
N LEU A 97 -8.31 2.41 -2.29
CA LEU A 97 -8.32 2.26 -0.83
C LEU A 97 -9.76 2.25 -0.30
N ARG A 98 -10.65 3.02 -0.92
CA ARG A 98 -12.09 3.02 -0.56
C ARG A 98 -12.78 1.72 -0.98
N SER A 99 -12.59 1.24 -2.20
CA SER A 99 -13.20 0.00 -2.67
C SER A 99 -12.69 -1.21 -1.90
N ARG A 100 -11.43 -1.18 -1.44
CA ARG A 100 -10.82 -2.20 -0.58
C ARG A 100 -11.34 -2.17 0.86
N GLY A 101 -12.08 -1.15 1.28
CA GLY A 101 -12.58 -1.02 2.66
C GLY A 101 -11.55 -0.46 3.66
N VAL A 102 -10.41 0.03 3.20
CA VAL A 102 -9.33 0.59 4.04
C VAL A 102 -9.32 2.13 4.04
N ALA A 103 -10.44 2.77 3.67
CA ALA A 103 -10.55 4.23 3.59
C ALA A 103 -10.23 4.93 4.92
N THR A 104 -10.52 4.30 6.05
CA THR A 104 -10.25 4.86 7.38
C THR A 104 -8.75 4.96 7.68
N LEU A 105 -7.89 4.23 6.96
CA LEU A 105 -6.43 4.34 7.05
C LEU A 105 -5.86 5.53 6.27
N ILE A 106 -6.61 6.13 5.35
CA ILE A 106 -6.13 7.23 4.48
C ILE A 106 -5.40 8.34 5.26
N PRO A 107 -5.89 8.82 6.43
CA PRO A 107 -5.19 9.86 7.19
C PRO A 107 -3.81 9.44 7.71
N LEU A 108 -3.60 8.14 7.92
CA LEU A 108 -2.35 7.56 8.43
C LEU A 108 -1.37 7.18 7.31
N ILE A 109 -1.83 7.14 6.05
CA ILE A 109 -1.01 6.74 4.91
C ILE A 109 -0.09 7.90 4.48
N LYS A 110 1.21 7.61 4.47
CA LYS A 110 2.27 8.43 3.89
C LYS A 110 2.66 7.85 2.54
N VAL A 111 2.55 8.66 1.50
CA VAL A 111 2.81 8.28 0.11
C VAL A 111 4.17 8.85 -0.30
N PRO A 112 5.18 8.03 -0.61
CA PRO A 112 6.46 8.54 -1.07
C PRO A 112 6.40 9.05 -2.52
N LEU A 113 7.28 9.98 -2.90
CA LEU A 113 7.23 10.62 -4.24
C LEU A 113 7.34 9.62 -5.41
N HIS A 114 8.11 8.55 -5.26
CA HIS A 114 8.29 7.54 -6.31
C HIS A 114 7.05 6.66 -6.51
N TYR A 115 6.07 6.69 -5.59
CA TYR A 115 4.81 5.95 -5.75
C TYR A 115 4.04 6.39 -6.99
N PHE A 116 4.01 7.70 -7.31
CA PHE A 116 3.23 8.22 -8.44
C PHE A 116 3.67 7.65 -9.80
N PRO A 117 4.95 7.75 -10.20
CA PRO A 117 5.39 7.12 -11.44
C PRO A 117 5.28 5.59 -11.36
N LEU A 118 5.64 4.95 -10.25
CA LEU A 118 5.59 3.48 -10.17
C LEU A 118 4.18 2.91 -10.31
N TYR A 119 3.17 3.51 -9.67
CA TYR A 119 1.78 3.09 -9.82
C TYR A 119 1.30 3.29 -11.27
N LYS A 120 1.67 4.39 -11.92
CA LYS A 120 1.30 4.62 -13.34
C LYS A 120 1.95 3.57 -14.25
N ILE A 121 3.22 3.25 -14.00
CA ILE A 121 3.98 2.23 -14.73
C ILE A 121 3.40 0.83 -14.49
N SER A 122 3.06 0.48 -13.24
CA SER A 122 2.57 -0.86 -12.89
C SER A 122 1.30 -1.22 -13.65
N MET A 123 0.43 -0.24 -13.92
CA MET A 123 -0.77 -0.46 -14.72
C MET A 123 -0.43 -0.98 -16.13
N LYS A 124 0.69 -0.57 -16.73
CA LYS A 124 1.01 -0.86 -18.14
C LYS A 124 2.32 -1.63 -18.32
N LEU A 125 2.76 -2.31 -17.27
CA LEU A 125 4.08 -2.93 -17.20
C LEU A 125 4.38 -3.85 -18.39
N GLY A 126 3.39 -4.57 -18.91
CA GLY A 126 3.54 -5.47 -20.06
C GLY A 126 3.50 -4.83 -21.45
N PHE A 127 3.16 -3.54 -21.57
CA PHE A 127 2.92 -2.90 -22.88
C PHE A 127 4.08 -2.06 -23.39
N ASN A 128 5.03 -1.66 -22.54
CA ASN A 128 6.17 -0.82 -22.92
C ASN A 128 7.51 -1.50 -22.63
N ILE A 129 8.06 -2.16 -23.65
CA ILE A 129 9.30 -2.94 -23.54
C ILE A 129 10.54 -2.08 -23.24
N PHE A 130 10.57 -0.83 -23.72
CA PHE A 130 11.68 0.10 -23.44
C PHE A 130 11.71 0.49 -21.97
N LEU A 131 10.53 0.77 -21.41
CA LEU A 131 10.36 1.10 -20.00
C LEU A 131 10.78 -0.08 -19.11
N LEU A 132 10.30 -1.30 -19.42
CA LEU A 132 10.70 -2.52 -18.72
C LEU A 132 12.21 -2.72 -18.70
N ARG A 133 12.86 -2.56 -19.85
CA ARG A 133 14.31 -2.73 -19.98
C ARG A 133 15.09 -1.77 -19.08
N ILE A 134 14.72 -0.50 -19.08
CA ILE A 134 15.36 0.53 -18.25
C ILE A 134 15.12 0.24 -16.76
N LEU A 135 13.90 -0.12 -16.38
CA LEU A 135 13.56 -0.43 -14.99
C LEU A 135 14.27 -1.69 -14.48
N ASN A 136 14.53 -2.67 -15.34
CA ASN A 136 15.31 -3.85 -14.97
C ASN A 136 16.80 -3.54 -14.73
N SER A 137 17.31 -2.42 -15.26
CA SER A 137 18.67 -1.95 -14.97
C SER A 137 18.81 -1.34 -13.57
N CYS A 138 17.71 -0.97 -12.91
CA CYS A 138 17.71 -0.43 -11.56
C CYS A 138 17.91 -1.55 -10.53
N ARG A 139 19.13 -1.66 -9.98
CA ARG A 139 19.49 -2.67 -8.97
C ARG A 139 19.58 -2.15 -7.54
N ASP A 140 19.81 -0.85 -7.39
CA ASP A 140 20.11 -0.21 -6.09
C ASP A 140 18.95 0.67 -5.58
N SER A 141 19.00 1.10 -4.32
CA SER A 141 18.01 2.06 -3.79
C SER A 141 18.15 3.48 -4.37
N GLU A 142 19.30 3.79 -4.98
CA GLU A 142 19.61 5.10 -5.57
C GLU A 142 18.69 5.44 -6.75
N CYS A 143 18.39 4.48 -7.62
CA CYS A 143 17.50 4.71 -8.76
C CYS A 143 16.04 4.95 -8.34
N VAL A 144 15.57 4.33 -7.25
CA VAL A 144 14.24 4.61 -6.67
C VAL A 144 14.19 6.05 -6.15
N ARG A 145 15.29 6.53 -5.56
CA ARG A 145 15.40 7.93 -5.12
C ARG A 145 15.40 8.91 -6.29
N GLU A 146 16.19 8.61 -7.31
CA GLU A 146 16.25 9.42 -8.54
C GLU A 146 14.87 9.54 -9.20
N LEU A 147 14.10 8.45 -9.22
CA LEU A 147 12.73 8.44 -9.71
C LEU A 147 11.82 9.39 -8.91
N GLY A 148 11.86 9.29 -7.58
CA GLY A 148 11.08 10.16 -6.68
C GLY A 148 11.45 11.64 -6.83
N ASP A 149 12.75 11.94 -6.85
CA ASP A 149 13.26 13.31 -6.98
C ASP A 149 12.84 13.96 -8.31
N SER A 150 12.75 13.17 -9.39
CA SER A 150 12.32 13.67 -10.69
C SER A 150 10.85 14.17 -10.72
N PHE A 151 10.02 13.73 -9.77
CA PHE A 151 8.62 14.13 -9.62
C PHE A 151 8.39 15.22 -8.57
N ARG A 152 9.41 15.56 -7.76
CA ARG A 152 9.33 16.52 -6.65
C ARG A 152 8.63 17.83 -7.02
N LYS A 153 9.10 18.53 -8.06
CA LYS A 153 8.54 19.82 -8.51
C LYS A 153 7.04 19.72 -8.82
N VAL A 154 6.65 18.61 -9.46
CA VAL A 154 5.28 18.37 -9.92
C VAL A 154 4.36 18.03 -8.74
N VAL A 155 4.86 17.25 -7.77
CA VAL A 155 4.12 16.91 -6.55
C VAL A 155 3.89 18.15 -5.68
N VAL A 156 4.88 19.03 -5.55
CA VAL A 156 4.71 20.33 -4.85
C VAL A 156 3.60 21.15 -5.51
N LYS A 157 3.61 21.27 -6.84
CA LYS A 157 2.54 21.93 -7.60
C LYS A 157 1.17 21.27 -7.40
N ALA A 158 1.10 19.94 -7.25
CA ALA A 158 -0.14 19.22 -6.94
C ALA A 158 -0.62 19.51 -5.52
N ALA A 159 0.30 19.69 -4.56
CA ALA A 159 -0.02 20.06 -3.20
C ALA A 159 -0.57 21.49 -3.10
N GLU A 160 0.06 22.46 -3.78
CA GLU A 160 -0.43 23.85 -3.89
C GLU A 160 -1.85 23.92 -4.46
N ARG A 161 -2.18 23.03 -5.40
CA ARG A 161 -3.51 22.92 -6.00
C ARG A 161 -4.52 22.14 -5.14
N GLY A 162 -4.09 21.61 -4.00
CA GLY A 162 -4.94 20.95 -3.01
C GLY A 162 -5.26 19.49 -3.28
N TYR A 163 -4.51 18.79 -4.14
CA TYR A 163 -4.71 17.36 -4.41
C TYR A 163 -4.08 16.46 -3.33
N VAL A 164 -2.95 16.88 -2.77
CA VAL A 164 -2.21 16.19 -1.72
C VAL A 164 -1.75 17.20 -0.66
N SER A 165 -1.31 16.73 0.51
CA SER A 165 -0.65 17.56 1.51
C SER A 165 0.81 17.16 1.62
N LEU A 166 1.74 18.11 1.52
CA LEU A 166 3.17 17.86 1.77
C LEU A 166 3.36 17.54 3.26
N LEU A 167 4.10 16.47 3.56
CA LEU A 167 4.53 16.14 4.93
C LEU A 167 5.98 16.55 5.12
N ASP A 168 6.83 16.11 4.19
CA ASP A 168 8.26 16.43 4.15
C ASP A 168 8.73 16.44 2.68
N ASN A 169 10.04 16.45 2.48
CA ASN A 169 10.67 16.45 1.17
C ASN A 169 10.50 15.15 0.38
N TYR A 170 9.92 14.10 0.95
CA TYR A 170 9.90 12.76 0.36
C TYR A 170 8.54 12.05 0.45
N PHE A 171 7.66 12.51 1.33
CA PHE A 171 6.34 11.96 1.58
C PHE A 171 5.25 13.02 1.46
N VAL A 172 4.10 12.58 0.97
CA VAL A 172 2.86 13.34 0.94
C VAL A 172 1.72 12.55 1.55
N ARG A 173 0.71 13.25 2.05
CA ARG A 173 -0.53 12.66 2.54
C ARG A 173 -1.64 12.84 1.51
N LEU A 174 -2.43 11.80 1.33
CA LEU A 174 -3.61 11.86 0.47
C LEU A 174 -4.70 12.72 1.13
N ARG A 175 -5.36 13.55 0.33
CA ARG A 175 -6.49 14.35 0.78
C ARG A 175 -7.82 13.65 0.46
N PRO A 176 -8.82 13.66 1.35
CA PRO A 176 -10.11 13.05 1.05
C PRO A 176 -10.79 13.77 -0.11
N PHE A 177 -11.62 13.05 -0.88
CA PHE A 177 -12.34 13.59 -2.03
C PHE A 177 -13.14 14.87 -1.72
N SER A 178 -13.70 14.97 -0.50
CA SER A 178 -14.43 16.15 -0.03
C SER A 178 -13.60 17.43 -0.10
N SER A 179 -12.29 17.33 0.14
CA SER A 179 -11.38 18.49 0.15
C SER A 179 -10.80 18.84 -1.23
N ILE A 180 -10.77 17.89 -2.18
CA ILE A 180 -10.26 18.12 -3.55
C ILE A 180 -11.32 18.84 -4.41
N GLY A 181 -12.60 18.59 -4.11
CA GLY A 181 -13.74 19.13 -4.86
C GLY A 181 -14.16 18.20 -5.99
N TRP A 182 -15.41 17.73 -5.94
CA TRP A 182 -15.96 16.71 -6.84
C TRP A 182 -15.82 17.09 -8.33
N ARG A 183 -16.10 18.34 -8.71
CA ARG A 183 -16.01 18.80 -10.11
C ARG A 183 -14.58 18.71 -10.66
N LYS A 184 -13.57 19.00 -9.83
CA LYS A 184 -12.15 18.89 -10.21
C LYS A 184 -11.77 17.42 -10.37
N ALA A 185 -12.16 16.58 -9.41
CA ALA A 185 -11.90 15.14 -9.47
C ALA A 185 -12.57 14.51 -10.70
N LEU A 186 -13.85 14.80 -10.95
CA LEU A 186 -14.62 14.25 -12.07
C LEU A 186 -13.98 14.57 -13.41
N ARG A 187 -13.47 15.78 -13.64
CA ARG A 187 -12.79 16.14 -14.89
C ARG A 187 -11.62 15.20 -15.19
N TYR A 188 -10.82 14.87 -14.18
CA TYR A 188 -9.71 13.94 -14.34
C TYR A 188 -10.17 12.48 -14.37
N LEU A 189 -11.21 12.11 -13.62
CA LEU A 189 -11.77 10.74 -13.63
C LEU A 189 -12.47 10.40 -14.96
N VAL A 190 -13.19 11.33 -15.57
CA VAL A 190 -13.78 11.15 -16.91
C VAL A 190 -12.68 11.17 -17.98
N ALA A 191 -11.60 11.92 -17.73
CA ALA A 191 -10.39 11.87 -18.54
C ALA A 191 -9.50 10.65 -18.26
N LEU A 192 -9.79 9.82 -17.25
CA LEU A 192 -9.18 8.49 -17.11
C LEU A 192 -9.68 7.67 -18.28
N ARG A 193 -8.91 7.73 -19.36
CA ARG A 193 -9.30 7.19 -20.66
C ARG A 193 -9.64 5.71 -20.50
N MET A 194 -10.67 5.25 -21.20
CA MET A 194 -11.19 3.86 -21.17
C MET A 194 -10.09 2.79 -21.19
N ALA A 195 -8.94 3.07 -21.82
CA ALA A 195 -7.77 2.20 -21.80
C ALA A 195 -7.15 1.98 -20.41
N SER A 196 -7.08 2.99 -19.54
CA SER A 196 -6.59 2.85 -18.15
C SER A 196 -7.54 2.01 -17.28
N ILE A 197 -8.85 2.11 -17.52
CA ILE A 197 -9.88 1.30 -16.86
C ILE A 197 -9.85 -0.14 -17.39
N PHE A 198 -9.77 -0.32 -18.72
CA PHE A 198 -9.68 -1.63 -19.38
C PHE A 198 -8.42 -2.40 -18.98
N VAL A 199 -7.26 -1.74 -19.01
CA VAL A 199 -5.98 -2.31 -18.56
C VAL A 199 -6.03 -2.65 -17.06
N ARG A 200 -6.73 -1.85 -16.24
CA ARG A 200 -6.93 -2.15 -14.83
C ARG A 200 -7.86 -3.34 -14.59
N ILE A 201 -8.91 -3.53 -15.38
CA ILE A 201 -9.73 -4.75 -15.34
C ILE A 201 -8.84 -5.95 -15.66
N LEU A 202 -8.01 -5.86 -16.71
CA LEU A 202 -7.06 -6.91 -17.09
C LEU A 202 -6.03 -7.19 -15.98
N HIS A 203 -5.43 -6.15 -15.39
CA HIS A 203 -4.49 -6.28 -14.28
C HIS A 203 -5.17 -6.85 -13.05
N THR A 204 -6.41 -6.45 -12.72
CA THR A 204 -7.15 -6.97 -11.57
C THR A 204 -7.46 -8.45 -11.78
N VAL A 205 -7.85 -8.87 -12.98
CA VAL A 205 -8.05 -10.29 -13.32
C VAL A 205 -6.73 -11.07 -13.21
N TYR A 206 -5.63 -10.51 -13.72
CA TYR A 206 -4.31 -11.14 -13.69
C TYR A 206 -3.70 -11.22 -12.27
N SER A 207 -3.76 -10.13 -11.50
CA SER A 207 -3.26 -10.04 -10.14
C SER A 207 -4.15 -10.79 -9.15
N SER A 208 -5.46 -10.89 -9.38
CA SER A 208 -6.34 -11.74 -8.56
C SER A 208 -6.05 -13.23 -8.80
N GLY A 209 -5.78 -13.61 -10.05
CA GLY A 209 -5.33 -14.97 -10.40
C GLY A 209 -3.99 -15.32 -9.75
N LEU A 210 -3.02 -14.39 -9.76
CA LEU A 210 -1.73 -14.57 -9.10
C LEU A 210 -1.82 -14.50 -7.57
N ALA A 211 -2.63 -13.61 -6.98
CA ALA A 211 -2.80 -13.48 -5.53
C ALA A 211 -3.51 -14.69 -4.90
N MET A 212 -4.39 -15.38 -5.64
CA MET A 212 -4.97 -16.65 -5.22
C MET A 212 -3.94 -17.79 -5.16
N TRP A 213 -2.82 -17.68 -5.89
CA TRP A 213 -1.81 -18.74 -6.04
C TRP A 213 -0.44 -18.36 -5.47
N SER A 214 -0.23 -17.10 -5.07
CA SER A 214 1.00 -16.64 -4.45
C SER A 214 1.00 -17.07 -2.99
N THR A 215 1.52 -18.27 -2.74
CA THR A 215 2.30 -18.44 -1.52
C THR A 215 3.39 -17.36 -1.50
N PRO A 216 3.74 -16.76 -0.35
CA PRO A 216 4.88 -15.86 -0.23
C PRO A 216 6.18 -16.66 -0.36
N GLN A 217 6.39 -17.30 -1.51
CA GLN A 217 7.57 -18.09 -1.81
C GLN A 217 8.60 -17.21 -2.50
N SER A 218 9.62 -16.87 -1.72
CA SER A 218 11.01 -16.76 -2.16
C SER A 218 11.26 -15.94 -3.43
N TYR A 219 11.13 -14.61 -3.32
CA TYR A 219 11.61 -13.67 -4.34
C TYR A 219 13.13 -13.49 -4.27
N ARG A 220 13.91 -14.55 -4.51
CA ARG A 220 15.35 -14.45 -4.81
C ARG A 220 15.53 -14.20 -6.31
N GLY A 221 16.06 -13.03 -6.68
CA GLY A 221 16.52 -12.74 -8.04
C GLY A 221 15.80 -11.62 -8.82
N ILE A 222 14.71 -11.04 -8.30
CA ILE A 222 14.01 -9.90 -8.93
C ILE A 222 14.49 -8.59 -8.30
N THR A 223 14.82 -7.57 -9.12
CA THR A 223 15.25 -6.25 -8.63
C THR A 223 14.21 -5.63 -7.69
N SER A 224 14.65 -4.84 -6.69
CA SER A 224 13.78 -4.21 -5.69
C SER A 224 12.61 -3.44 -6.34
N LEU A 225 12.87 -2.79 -7.48
CA LEU A 225 11.90 -1.98 -8.20
C LEU A 225 10.82 -2.82 -8.92
N LEU A 226 11.15 -3.97 -9.51
CA LEU A 226 10.14 -4.84 -10.15
C LEU A 226 9.14 -5.41 -9.14
N LYS A 227 9.57 -5.67 -7.90
CA LYS A 227 8.68 -6.08 -6.81
C LYS A 227 7.70 -4.95 -6.44
N MET A 228 8.19 -3.71 -6.38
CA MET A 228 7.37 -2.52 -6.15
C MET A 228 6.35 -2.30 -7.27
N LEU A 229 6.69 -2.64 -8.52
CA LEU A 229 5.77 -2.55 -9.64
C LEU A 229 4.72 -3.65 -9.65
N ALA A 230 5.05 -4.86 -9.18
CA ALA A 230 4.07 -5.94 -9.04
C ALA A 230 2.96 -5.55 -8.05
N ASN A 231 3.33 -4.89 -6.94
CA ASN A 231 2.38 -4.36 -5.99
C ASN A 231 2.84 -2.99 -5.43
N PRO A 232 2.35 -1.87 -6.01
CA PRO A 232 2.72 -0.53 -5.56
C PRO A 232 2.16 -0.18 -4.17
N TYR A 233 1.18 -0.91 -3.64
CA TYR A 233 0.63 -0.66 -2.30
C TYR A 233 1.61 -1.03 -1.19
N THR A 234 2.57 -1.94 -1.44
CA THR A 234 3.65 -2.26 -0.49
C THR A 234 4.59 -1.09 -0.21
N ILE A 235 4.55 -0.06 -1.07
CA ILE A 235 5.37 1.14 -0.96
C ILE A 235 4.75 2.15 0.01
N LEU A 236 3.43 2.07 0.22
CA LEU A 236 2.71 2.98 1.11
C LEU A 236 3.16 2.74 2.56
N ASP A 237 3.54 3.82 3.23
CA ASP A 237 3.90 3.79 4.64
C ASP A 237 2.68 4.15 5.48
N VAL A 238 2.49 3.48 6.63
CA VAL A 238 1.36 3.70 7.53
C VAL A 238 1.91 4.15 8.87
N GLU A 239 1.51 5.34 9.30
CA GLU A 239 1.95 5.93 10.55
C GLU A 239 1.59 5.03 11.75
N GLY A 240 2.58 4.74 12.61
CA GLY A 240 2.41 3.89 13.79
C GLY A 240 2.80 2.42 13.60
N VAL A 241 3.24 2.03 12.40
CA VAL A 241 3.89 0.73 12.15
C VAL A 241 5.36 0.80 12.59
N GLU A 242 5.77 -0.06 13.53
CA GLU A 242 7.03 0.09 14.26
C GLU A 242 8.21 -0.73 13.69
N LEU A 243 8.02 -1.52 12.63
CA LEU A 243 9.11 -2.29 12.02
C LEU A 243 9.03 -2.30 10.48
N GLY A 244 10.17 -2.47 9.83
CA GLY A 244 10.27 -2.55 8.37
C GLY A 244 10.00 -3.95 7.81
N CYS A 245 9.27 -4.82 8.52
CA CYS A 245 9.08 -6.21 8.09
C CYS A 245 8.16 -6.28 6.87
N ARG A 246 8.71 -6.20 5.65
CA ARG A 246 7.89 -6.34 4.44
C ARG A 246 7.82 -7.83 4.06
N PRO A 247 6.76 -8.32 3.40
CA PRO A 247 6.87 -9.59 2.69
C PRO A 247 8.07 -9.47 1.72
N PRO A 248 9.22 -10.18 1.89
CA PRO A 248 9.41 -11.61 2.23
C PRO A 248 10.11 -11.90 3.59
N ASP A 249 10.18 -10.93 4.51
CA ASP A 249 10.92 -11.04 5.77
C ASP A 249 10.23 -11.97 6.79
N PHE A 250 8.97 -12.31 6.55
CA PHE A 250 8.23 -13.30 7.33
C PHE A 250 8.63 -14.73 6.95
N ARG A 251 9.23 -15.45 7.89
CA ARG A 251 9.51 -16.88 7.77
C ARG A 251 8.55 -17.66 8.64
N ARG A 252 7.70 -18.48 8.02
CA ARG A 252 6.76 -19.33 8.74
C ARG A 252 7.54 -20.30 9.63
N SER A 253 7.22 -20.32 10.93
CA SER A 253 7.85 -21.24 11.85
C SER A 253 7.21 -22.62 11.73
N SER A 254 8.02 -23.68 11.73
CA SER A 254 7.56 -25.06 11.87
C SER A 254 7.21 -25.42 13.32
N ARG A 255 7.62 -24.58 14.29
CA ARG A 255 7.30 -24.80 15.71
C ARG A 255 5.83 -24.54 15.98
N LYS A 256 5.12 -25.57 16.46
CA LYS A 256 3.78 -25.44 17.02
C LYS A 256 3.87 -24.70 18.37
N LEU A 257 3.84 -23.38 18.36
CA LEU A 257 3.66 -22.59 19.58
C LEU A 257 2.32 -22.98 20.25
N ARG A 258 2.24 -23.09 21.58
CA ARG A 258 1.00 -23.42 22.32
C ARG A 258 -0.08 -22.32 22.17
N LEU A 259 -0.68 -22.22 20.99
CA LEU A 259 -2.00 -21.61 20.81
C LEU A 259 -3.04 -22.70 21.01
N ASP A 260 -4.12 -22.35 21.69
CA ASP A 260 -5.24 -23.25 21.89
C ASP A 260 -5.81 -23.72 20.53
N LEU A 261 -6.22 -24.98 20.48
CA LEU A 261 -6.59 -25.65 19.22
C LEU A 261 -7.80 -24.96 18.56
N LEU A 262 -8.71 -24.42 19.36
CA LEU A 262 -9.90 -23.70 18.94
C LEU A 262 -9.59 -22.32 18.34
N ASP A 263 -8.61 -21.60 18.89
CA ASP A 263 -8.18 -20.29 18.35
C ASP A 263 -7.49 -20.44 16.98
N ARG A 264 -6.70 -21.51 16.79
CA ARG A 264 -6.10 -21.85 15.48
C ARG A 264 -7.12 -22.23 14.42
N LEU A 265 -8.23 -22.84 14.82
CA LEU A 265 -9.30 -23.23 13.90
C LEU A 265 -10.15 -22.02 13.51
N ALA A 266 -10.37 -21.08 14.44
CA ALA A 266 -11.23 -19.92 14.27
C ALA A 266 -10.54 -18.68 13.65
N THR A 267 -9.21 -18.59 13.66
CA THR A 267 -8.47 -17.41 13.17
C THR A 267 -7.40 -17.79 12.15
N ASP A 268 -7.30 -17.04 11.05
CA ASP A 268 -6.27 -17.21 10.02
C ASP A 268 -4.95 -16.56 10.48
N ILE A 269 -4.41 -17.12 11.55
CA ILE A 269 -3.17 -16.70 12.19
C ILE A 269 -2.05 -17.67 11.81
N GLU A 270 -0.99 -17.12 11.22
CA GLU A 270 0.27 -17.81 10.98
C GLU A 270 1.32 -17.27 11.95
N VAL A 271 2.02 -18.16 12.65
CA VAL A 271 3.13 -17.80 13.53
C VAL A 271 4.44 -17.99 12.77
N GLY A 272 5.33 -17.02 12.88
CA GLY A 272 6.61 -17.05 12.21
C GLY A 272 7.62 -16.12 12.86
N GLU A 273 8.67 -15.83 12.11
CA GLU A 273 9.72 -14.90 12.48
C GLU A 273 9.75 -13.73 11.50
N CYS A 274 9.83 -12.52 12.04
CA CYS A 274 9.94 -11.27 11.33
C CYS A 274 11.24 -10.60 11.79
N ILE A 275 12.25 -10.54 10.93
CA ILE A 275 13.58 -9.97 11.28
C ILE A 275 14.13 -10.65 12.56
N ASP A 276 14.20 -11.99 12.53
CA ASP A 276 14.73 -12.83 13.62
C ASP A 276 14.02 -12.66 14.98
N ARG A 277 12.78 -12.14 14.99
CA ARG A 277 11.92 -12.04 16.18
C ARG A 277 10.58 -12.74 15.95
N PRO A 278 9.98 -13.35 16.98
CA PRO A 278 8.69 -14.02 16.84
C PRO A 278 7.59 -13.01 16.49
N CYS A 279 6.79 -13.34 15.48
CA CYS A 279 5.69 -12.51 15.01
C CYS A 279 4.48 -13.34 14.58
N ILE A 280 3.35 -12.65 14.49
CA ILE A 280 2.06 -13.17 14.06
C ILE A 280 1.67 -12.49 12.76
N ALA A 281 1.35 -13.28 11.73
CA ALA A 281 0.69 -12.83 10.52
C ALA A 281 -0.80 -13.19 10.61
N LYS A 282 -1.66 -12.18 10.66
CA LYS A 282 -3.12 -12.33 10.67
C LYS A 282 -3.68 -11.98 9.30
N LYS A 283 -4.31 -12.95 8.63
CA LYS A 283 -4.93 -12.78 7.31
C LYS A 283 -6.42 -12.49 7.48
N PHE A 284 -6.91 -11.44 6.81
CA PHE A 284 -8.33 -11.05 6.90
C PHE A 284 -9.16 -11.53 5.72
N PHE A 285 -8.51 -11.95 4.63
CA PHE A 285 -9.17 -12.48 3.43
C PHE A 285 -8.81 -13.95 3.22
N THR A 286 -9.69 -14.83 3.69
CA THR A 286 -9.55 -16.29 3.65
C THR A 286 -10.94 -16.93 3.52
N PRO A 287 -11.05 -18.20 3.07
CA PRO A 287 -12.34 -18.90 3.09
C PRO A 287 -12.99 -18.95 4.48
N LYS A 288 -12.19 -19.06 5.55
CA LYS A 288 -12.67 -19.06 6.94
C LYS A 288 -13.28 -17.72 7.37
N SER A 289 -12.92 -16.62 6.71
CA SER A 289 -13.52 -15.30 6.97
C SER A 289 -15.00 -15.23 6.63
N ALA A 290 -15.56 -16.21 5.91
CA ALA A 290 -17.01 -16.37 5.70
C ALA A 290 -17.79 -16.52 7.02
N LYS A 291 -17.13 -16.89 8.13
CA LYS A 291 -17.75 -16.92 9.46
C LYS A 291 -18.45 -15.60 9.82
N TRP A 292 -17.93 -14.47 9.37
CA TRP A 292 -18.53 -13.16 9.65
C TRP A 292 -19.80 -12.90 8.85
N VAL A 293 -19.90 -13.47 7.64
CA VAL A 293 -21.16 -13.46 6.87
C VAL A 293 -22.23 -14.22 7.65
N VAL A 294 -21.90 -15.42 8.12
CA VAL A 294 -22.81 -16.25 8.92
C VAL A 294 -23.18 -15.54 10.23
N ALA A 295 -22.21 -15.02 10.97
CA ALA A 295 -22.45 -14.29 12.22
C ALA A 295 -23.35 -13.06 12.02
N LYS A 296 -23.20 -12.36 10.89
CA LYS A 296 -24.08 -11.24 10.53
C LYS A 296 -25.50 -11.70 10.21
N LEU A 297 -25.66 -12.84 9.54
CA LEU A 297 -26.98 -13.38 9.19
C LEU A 297 -27.72 -13.96 10.40
N THR A 298 -27.02 -14.61 11.33
CA THR A 298 -27.63 -15.25 12.52
C THR A 298 -28.01 -14.26 13.61
N ARG A 299 -27.43 -13.06 13.63
CA ARG A 299 -27.75 -11.98 14.59
C ARG A 299 -28.61 -10.89 13.98
N PHE A 300 -29.76 -11.28 13.43
CA PHE A 300 -30.78 -10.35 12.95
C PHE A 300 -31.15 -9.36 14.09
N LEU A 301 -30.71 -8.10 13.97
CA LEU A 301 -31.02 -6.91 14.79
C LEU A 301 -30.18 -6.60 16.06
N ALA A 302 -29.22 -7.41 16.50
CA ALA A 302 -28.52 -7.14 17.78
C ALA A 302 -27.19 -6.37 17.65
N THR A 303 -26.30 -6.76 16.72
CA THR A 303 -24.99 -6.10 16.51
C THR A 303 -24.50 -6.27 15.09
N ASP A 304 -24.08 -5.17 14.46
CA ASP A 304 -23.46 -5.20 13.13
C ASP A 304 -21.99 -5.59 13.21
N PHE A 305 -21.68 -6.82 12.81
CA PHE A 305 -20.30 -7.27 12.58
C PHE A 305 -19.77 -6.76 11.25
N TRP A 306 -18.50 -6.34 11.24
CA TRP A 306 -17.80 -6.00 10.01
C TRP A 306 -17.42 -7.27 9.27
N VAL A 307 -17.94 -7.41 8.04
CA VAL A 307 -17.66 -8.55 7.16
C VAL A 307 -16.52 -8.26 6.19
N ASN A 308 -16.41 -7.01 5.72
CA ASN A 308 -15.41 -6.63 4.73
C ASN A 308 -13.98 -6.79 5.30
N PRO A 309 -13.09 -7.52 4.61
CA PRO A 309 -11.74 -7.83 5.11
C PRO A 309 -10.88 -6.58 5.31
N GLY A 310 -11.00 -5.59 4.43
CA GLY A 310 -10.27 -4.33 4.56
C GLY A 310 -10.79 -3.46 5.69
N VAL A 311 -12.10 -3.44 5.94
CA VAL A 311 -12.65 -2.73 7.12
C VAL A 311 -12.16 -3.37 8.41
N ARG A 312 -12.17 -4.70 8.49
CA ARG A 312 -11.65 -5.46 9.64
C ARG A 312 -10.16 -5.19 9.88
N LEU A 313 -9.34 -5.23 8.82
CA LEU A 313 -7.92 -4.88 8.87
C LEU A 313 -7.72 -3.43 9.35
N ALA A 314 -8.47 -2.49 8.77
CA ALA A 314 -8.34 -1.09 9.12
C ALA A 314 -8.76 -0.80 10.56
N ASN A 315 -9.82 -1.45 11.05
CA ASN A 315 -10.26 -1.36 12.43
C ASN A 315 -9.21 -1.91 13.39
N GLU A 316 -8.63 -3.08 13.11
CA GLU A 316 -7.56 -3.65 13.91
C GLU A 316 -6.39 -2.66 14.04
N VAL A 317 -5.95 -2.08 12.92
CA VAL A 317 -4.84 -1.11 12.90
C VAL A 317 -5.20 0.15 13.70
N ILE A 318 -6.33 0.79 13.40
CA ILE A 318 -6.73 2.06 14.02
C ILE A 318 -6.91 1.89 15.53
N HIS A 319 -7.64 0.86 15.96
CA HIS A 319 -7.93 0.66 17.37
C HIS A 319 -6.69 0.20 18.13
N THR A 320 -5.79 -0.59 17.52
CA THR A 320 -4.48 -0.88 18.13
C THR A 320 -3.71 0.41 18.41
N LEU A 321 -3.60 1.31 17.43
CA LEU A 321 -2.89 2.58 17.60
C LEU A 321 -3.56 3.50 18.65
N LEU A 322 -4.90 3.57 18.64
CA LEU A 322 -5.67 4.35 19.62
C LEU A 322 -5.51 3.82 21.05
N LEU A 323 -5.67 2.50 21.24
CA LEU A 323 -5.57 1.85 22.53
C LEU A 323 -4.14 1.90 23.08
N ARG A 324 -3.14 1.72 22.20
CA ARG A 324 -1.74 1.87 22.57
C ARG A 324 -1.41 3.27 23.05
N LYS A 325 -1.86 4.31 22.33
CA LYS A 325 -1.70 5.71 22.74
C LYS A 325 -2.41 6.00 24.07
N ALA A 326 -3.47 5.25 24.35
CA ALA A 326 -4.21 5.30 25.60
C ALA A 326 -3.53 4.54 26.77
N GLY A 327 -2.41 3.85 26.55
CA GLY A 327 -1.70 3.07 27.56
C GLY A 327 -2.24 1.64 27.76
N VAL A 328 -3.18 1.20 26.94
CA VAL A 328 -3.63 -0.21 26.93
C VAL A 328 -2.56 -1.05 26.25
N LYS A 329 -2.23 -2.20 26.86
CA LYS A 329 -1.27 -3.14 26.27
C LYS A 329 -1.93 -3.85 25.10
N VAL A 330 -1.36 -3.66 23.91
CA VAL A 330 -1.79 -4.26 22.66
C VAL A 330 -0.55 -4.63 21.85
N PRO A 331 -0.60 -5.66 20.99
CA PRO A 331 0.53 -6.05 20.17
C PRO A 331 1.00 -4.91 19.26
N LYS A 332 2.32 -4.67 19.21
CA LYS A 332 2.94 -3.77 18.23
C LYS A 332 2.64 -4.23 16.80
N ILE A 333 2.25 -3.28 15.95
CA ILE A 333 2.10 -3.53 14.52
C ILE A 333 3.49 -3.48 13.89
N LEU A 334 3.88 -4.57 13.23
CA LEU A 334 5.16 -4.71 12.57
C LEU A 334 5.08 -4.35 11.09
N ALA A 335 4.00 -4.72 10.40
CA ALA A 335 3.77 -4.35 9.00
C ALA A 335 2.34 -4.62 8.55
N ILE A 336 1.97 -4.01 7.42
CA ILE A 336 0.65 -4.15 6.82
C ILE A 336 0.82 -4.42 5.33
N ASP A 337 0.17 -5.46 4.84
CA ASP A 337 -0.01 -5.71 3.41
C ASP A 337 -1.47 -5.45 3.02
N LEU A 338 -1.68 -4.33 2.33
CA LEU A 338 -3.00 -3.87 1.86
C LEU A 338 -3.51 -4.63 0.64
N GLU A 339 -2.65 -5.41 -0.04
CA GLU A 339 -3.08 -6.24 -1.16
C GLU A 339 -3.66 -7.57 -0.69
N THR A 340 -2.92 -8.27 0.17
CA THR A 340 -3.34 -9.59 0.69
C THR A 340 -4.23 -9.48 1.93
N TYR A 341 -4.48 -8.27 2.42
CA TYR A 341 -5.15 -7.99 3.70
C TYR A 341 -4.49 -8.75 4.85
N THR A 342 -3.18 -8.60 4.99
CA THR A 342 -2.39 -9.28 6.04
C THR A 342 -1.79 -8.25 7.00
N LEU A 343 -1.98 -8.47 8.30
CA LEU A 343 -1.34 -7.70 9.37
C LEU A 343 -0.25 -8.52 10.02
N PHE A 344 0.96 -7.99 10.08
CA PHE A 344 2.07 -8.54 10.85
C PHE A 344 2.16 -7.79 12.17
N ARG A 345 2.15 -8.52 13.29
CA ARG A 345 2.22 -7.97 14.64
C ARG A 345 3.18 -8.77 15.50
N GLU A 346 3.65 -8.17 16.60
CA GLU A 346 4.51 -8.88 17.53
C GLU A 346 3.77 -10.09 18.11
N TYR A 347 4.53 -11.15 18.40
CA TYR A 347 4.04 -12.23 19.23
C TYR A 347 4.02 -11.77 20.69
N VAL A 348 2.86 -11.92 21.34
CA VAL A 348 2.72 -11.65 22.78
C VAL A 348 2.86 -12.97 23.52
N GLU A 349 3.85 -13.05 24.40
CA GLU A 349 4.03 -14.17 25.32
C GLU A 349 3.05 -14.04 26.49
N GLY A 350 2.37 -15.14 26.84
CA GLY A 350 1.43 -15.17 27.94
C GLY A 350 0.38 -16.26 27.80
N THR A 351 -0.60 -16.21 28.69
CA THR A 351 -1.66 -17.22 28.81
C THR A 351 -3.02 -16.59 28.50
N PRO A 352 -3.83 -17.13 27.57
CA PRO A 352 -5.18 -16.65 27.32
C PRO A 352 -6.08 -16.74 28.56
N LEU A 353 -7.01 -15.79 28.75
CA LEU A 353 -7.90 -15.78 29.92
C LEU A 353 -8.73 -17.07 30.05
N THR A 354 -9.02 -17.76 28.93
CA THR A 354 -9.73 -19.05 28.92
C THR A 354 -9.11 -20.11 29.84
N GLN A 355 -7.78 -20.10 30.00
CA GLN A 355 -7.09 -21.08 30.85
C GLN A 355 -7.26 -20.82 32.34
N PHE A 356 -7.76 -19.64 32.72
CA PHE A 356 -8.02 -19.26 34.11
C PHE A 356 -9.45 -19.53 34.56
N VAL A 357 -10.36 -19.92 33.65
CA VAL A 357 -11.80 -20.15 33.94
C VAL A 357 -12.01 -21.22 35.01
N CYS A 358 -11.17 -22.25 35.04
CA CYS A 358 -11.25 -23.34 36.03
C CYS A 358 -10.27 -23.17 37.19
N THR A 359 -9.69 -21.97 37.37
CA THR A 359 -8.76 -21.68 38.46
C THR A 359 -9.45 -20.91 39.57
N GLU A 360 -8.99 -21.04 40.81
CA GLU A 360 -9.53 -20.29 41.95
C GLU A 360 -9.09 -18.81 41.96
N SER A 361 -8.23 -18.41 41.02
CA SER A 361 -7.70 -17.04 40.95
C SER A 361 -8.65 -16.11 40.22
N ALA A 362 -9.27 -15.18 40.94
CA ALA A 362 -10.08 -14.11 40.37
C ALA A 362 -9.25 -12.96 39.76
N GLN A 363 -7.94 -12.90 40.06
CA GLN A 363 -7.09 -11.78 39.69
C GLN A 363 -7.01 -11.52 38.16
N PRO A 364 -6.85 -12.53 37.29
CA PRO A 364 -6.88 -12.34 35.83
C PRO A 364 -8.18 -11.70 35.33
N PHE A 365 -9.33 -12.12 35.87
CA PHE A 365 -10.65 -11.58 35.50
C PHE A 365 -10.80 -10.12 35.96
N LYS A 366 -10.29 -9.80 37.16
CA LYS A 366 -10.27 -8.43 37.67
C LYS A 366 -9.44 -7.51 36.76
N LEU A 367 -8.23 -7.94 36.37
CA LEU A 367 -7.37 -7.17 35.47
C LEU A 367 -8.02 -6.93 34.10
N VAL A 368 -8.70 -7.94 33.55
CA VAL A 368 -9.44 -7.82 32.28
C VAL A 368 -10.61 -6.85 32.44
N GLY A 369 -11.37 -6.93 33.54
CA GLY A 369 -12.45 -5.99 33.85
C GLY A 369 -11.98 -4.54 33.97
N GLU A 370 -10.85 -4.31 34.65
CA GLU A 370 -10.23 -2.97 34.76
C GLU A 370 -9.77 -2.44 33.39
N THR A 371 -9.21 -3.33 32.56
CA THR A 371 -8.78 -3.01 31.19
C THR A 371 -9.97 -2.63 30.32
N LEU A 372 -11.05 -3.42 30.35
CA LEU A 372 -12.31 -3.13 29.65
C LEU A 372 -12.92 -1.81 30.11
N ALA A 373 -12.99 -1.57 31.42
CA ALA A 373 -13.48 -0.31 31.95
C ALA A 373 -12.61 0.89 31.50
N SER A 374 -11.30 0.72 31.36
CA SER A 374 -10.40 1.75 30.80
C SER A 374 -10.67 2.02 29.32
N ILE A 375 -10.95 0.97 28.53
CA ILE A 375 -11.30 1.08 27.11
C ILE A 375 -12.66 1.78 26.94
N HIS A 376 -13.68 1.34 27.68
CA HIS A 376 -15.05 1.87 27.58
C HIS A 376 -15.15 3.33 28.03
N ARG A 377 -14.39 3.75 29.05
CA ARG A 377 -14.30 5.16 29.48
C ARG A 377 -13.82 6.10 28.37
N ARG A 378 -13.19 5.57 27.32
CA ARG A 378 -12.72 6.34 26.15
C ARG A 378 -13.73 6.32 25.00
N GLY A 379 -14.92 5.77 25.23
CA GLY A 379 -15.97 5.62 24.23
C GLY A 379 -15.59 4.63 23.12
N ILE A 380 -14.73 3.65 23.42
CA ILE A 380 -14.38 2.55 22.51
C ILE A 380 -15.02 1.29 23.07
N ILE A 381 -15.61 0.48 22.21
CA ILE A 381 -16.08 -0.86 22.54
C ILE A 381 -15.35 -1.87 21.66
N LEU A 382 -15.11 -3.08 22.16
CA LEU A 382 -14.32 -4.09 21.45
C LEU A 382 -15.16 -4.88 20.45
N GLY A 383 -16.45 -5.07 20.72
CA GLY A 383 -17.38 -5.83 19.87
C GLY A 383 -17.17 -7.35 19.90
N ASP A 384 -15.99 -7.82 20.32
CA ASP A 384 -15.66 -9.23 20.50
C ASP A 384 -14.83 -9.45 21.78
N THR A 385 -15.52 -9.40 22.92
CA THR A 385 -14.94 -9.49 24.28
C THR A 385 -14.72 -10.93 24.78
N ARG A 386 -14.48 -11.88 23.87
CA ARG A 386 -14.22 -13.28 24.24
C ARG A 386 -12.99 -13.40 25.15
N PRO A 387 -12.98 -14.29 26.16
CA PRO A 387 -11.80 -14.51 27.01
C PRO A 387 -10.52 -14.83 26.23
N SER A 388 -10.59 -15.49 25.06
CA SER A 388 -9.40 -15.79 24.26
C SER A 388 -8.74 -14.55 23.62
N ASN A 389 -9.43 -13.41 23.60
CA ASN A 389 -8.89 -12.12 23.12
C ASN A 389 -8.12 -11.34 24.19
N PHE A 390 -7.96 -11.90 25.39
CA PHE A 390 -7.16 -11.34 26.48
C PHE A 390 -6.03 -12.30 26.84
N ILE A 391 -4.79 -11.80 26.75
CA ILE A 391 -3.59 -12.56 27.10
C ILE A 391 -3.02 -11.97 28.38
N ILE A 392 -2.95 -12.80 29.42
CA ILE A 392 -2.34 -12.45 30.70
C ILE A 392 -0.83 -12.63 30.57
N SER A 393 -0.06 -11.60 30.94
CA SER A 393 1.40 -11.66 30.90
C SER A 393 1.94 -12.76 31.84
N PRO A 394 3.14 -13.31 31.59
CA PRO A 394 3.70 -14.38 32.43
C PRO A 394 3.85 -14.01 33.92
N ASP A 395 3.99 -12.73 34.24
CA ASP A 395 4.06 -12.20 35.61
C ASP A 395 2.67 -11.92 36.24
N ASN A 396 1.58 -12.17 35.50
CA ASN A 396 0.19 -11.93 35.88
C ASN A 396 -0.12 -10.48 36.30
N ARG A 397 0.60 -9.50 35.75
CA ARG A 397 0.41 -8.06 36.06
C ARG A 397 -0.25 -7.26 34.96
N ASP A 398 -0.04 -7.66 33.71
CA ASP A 398 -0.51 -6.95 32.53
C ASP A 398 -1.50 -7.82 31.74
N VAL A 399 -2.43 -7.15 31.06
CA VAL A 399 -3.39 -7.77 30.13
C VAL A 399 -3.17 -7.19 28.74
N TYR A 400 -2.81 -8.05 27.80
CA TYR A 400 -2.78 -7.69 26.39
C TYR A 400 -4.13 -7.95 25.75
N THR A 401 -4.73 -6.91 25.18
CA THR A 401 -5.94 -7.03 24.36
C THR A 401 -5.54 -7.29 22.92
N VAL A 402 -6.10 -8.34 22.31
CA VAL A 402 -5.87 -8.71 20.91
C VAL A 402 -7.19 -8.81 20.15
N ASP A 403 -7.11 -8.92 18.82
CA ASP A 403 -8.28 -9.09 17.94
C ASP A 403 -9.27 -7.91 17.99
N LEU A 404 -8.79 -6.73 17.55
CA LEU A 404 -9.52 -5.47 17.57
C LEU A 404 -10.31 -5.19 16.27
N GLU A 405 -10.50 -6.19 15.42
CA GLU A 405 -11.11 -6.03 14.10
C GLU A 405 -12.60 -5.63 14.13
N GLN A 406 -13.28 -5.92 15.25
CA GLN A 406 -14.68 -5.54 15.50
C GLN A 406 -14.83 -4.30 16.40
N ALA A 407 -13.71 -3.71 16.84
CA ALA A 407 -13.73 -2.55 17.71
C ALA A 407 -14.32 -1.33 16.98
N ARG A 408 -15.01 -0.47 17.74
CA ARG A 408 -15.66 0.75 17.23
C ARG A 408 -15.70 1.83 18.29
N ARG A 409 -15.81 3.08 17.83
CA ARG A 409 -16.14 4.21 18.70
C ARG A 409 -17.66 4.30 18.90
N GLY A 410 -18.08 4.45 20.15
CA GLY A 410 -19.47 4.45 20.56
C GLY A 410 -20.12 3.07 20.45
N GLY A 411 -21.39 3.00 20.82
CA GLY A 411 -22.16 1.75 20.89
C GLY A 411 -22.33 1.25 22.32
N ASP A 412 -22.89 0.05 22.45
CA ASP A 412 -23.21 -0.56 23.74
C ASP A 412 -21.95 -1.13 24.42
N PRO A 413 -21.53 -0.63 25.60
CA PRO A 413 -20.37 -1.13 26.34
C PRO A 413 -20.51 -2.57 26.83
N SER A 414 -21.67 -3.20 26.74
CA SER A 414 -21.81 -4.63 27.01
C SER A 414 -21.16 -5.53 25.93
N TRP A 415 -20.67 -4.94 24.83
CA TRP A 415 -20.14 -5.67 23.65
C TRP A 415 -18.67 -5.43 23.32
#